data_AF-A0A968GR20-F1
#
_entry.id   AF-A0A968GR20-F1
#
_cell.length_a   1.000
_cell.length_b   1.000
_cell.length_c   1.000
_cell.angle_alpha   90.00
_cell.angle_beta   90.00
_cell.angle_gamma   90.00
#
_symmetry.space_group_name_H-M   'P 1'
#
loop_
_entity.id
_entity.type
_entity.pdbx_description
1 polymer ?
#
loop_
_entity_poly.entity_id
_entity_poly.type
_entity_poly.pdbx_seq_one_letter_code
_entity_poly.pdbx_strand_id
1 'polypeptide(L)'
;MKIKYTNLMLLIATILAIFIVRTVLATKITMPRTAEIFDTLTVTGALFIVLNGYRTLRRSDWIIALILGAVVGAGMLFATLFSPYPFFGLVNSNMGQALIRGTFTILGTLGGLVIMRQGGPVQLHAANGDWRNTSRGILVGLVIGLPFAVLNVFALQFTQGHPIDWQNPLAALLDALQPGLVEEVIYRFALWGLLWLVLRNSLPKQAVWLAGLLSMLVHNYSHFDDLFLQSPMMAFGMGAVLALFWGLPPLILARCRGLESAIAFHWIQDAVRFLAGF
;
A
#
# COMPACT_ATOMS: atom_id res chain seq x y z
N MET A 1 -3.11 -31.65 19.11
CA MET A 1 -2.87 -31.32 17.68
C MET A 1 -3.03 -29.82 17.49
N LYS A 2 -1.97 -29.07 17.14
CA LYS A 2 -2.16 -27.66 16.70
C LYS A 2 -2.92 -27.71 15.37
N ILE A 3 -4.08 -27.05 15.30
CA ILE A 3 -4.87 -26.98 14.08
C ILE A 3 -4.04 -26.23 13.05
N LYS A 4 -3.81 -26.84 11.88
CA LYS A 4 -2.97 -26.30 10.79
C LYS A 4 -3.30 -24.84 10.42
N TYR A 5 -4.55 -24.45 10.62
CA TYR A 5 -5.09 -23.13 10.28
C TYR A 5 -5.16 -22.14 11.44
N THR A 6 -4.69 -22.48 12.65
CA THR A 6 -4.80 -21.59 13.83
C THR A 6 -4.22 -20.21 13.56
N ASN A 7 -3.00 -20.12 13.01
CA ASN A 7 -2.37 -18.82 12.73
C ASN A 7 -3.18 -17.99 11.71
N LEU A 8 -3.73 -18.63 10.68
CA LEU A 8 -4.56 -17.96 9.69
C LEU A 8 -5.87 -17.45 10.31
N MET A 9 -6.54 -18.28 11.10
CA MET A 9 -7.78 -17.90 11.78
C MET A 9 -7.57 -16.76 12.76
N LEU A 10 -6.45 -16.78 13.51
CA LEU A 10 -6.09 -15.69 14.42
C LEU A 10 -5.80 -14.40 13.65
N LEU A 11 -5.04 -14.45 12.55
CA LEU A 11 -4.80 -13.27 11.71
C LEU A 11 -6.10 -12.68 11.16
N ILE A 12 -6.97 -13.52 10.60
CA ILE A 12 -8.28 -13.08 10.09
C ILE A 12 -9.10 -12.46 11.22
N ALA A 13 -9.19 -13.12 12.38
CA ALA A 13 -9.92 -12.62 13.52
C ALA A 13 -9.36 -11.28 14.03
N THR A 14 -8.05 -11.12 14.12
CA THR A 14 -7.41 -9.86 14.54
C THR A 14 -7.67 -8.74 13.53
N ILE A 15 -7.53 -9.00 12.22
CA ILE A 15 -7.81 -8.02 11.18
C ILE A 15 -9.28 -7.58 11.25
N LEU A 16 -10.21 -8.54 11.29
CA LEU A 16 -11.65 -8.25 11.40
C LEU A 16 -11.99 -7.51 12.69
N ALA A 17 -11.36 -7.87 13.82
CA ALA A 17 -11.55 -7.17 15.08
C ALA A 17 -11.13 -5.70 14.98
N ILE A 18 -10.02 -5.38 14.31
CA ILE A 18 -9.60 -3.98 14.08
C ILE A 18 -10.68 -3.23 13.30
N PHE A 19 -11.16 -3.76 12.18
CA PHE A 19 -12.22 -3.15 11.38
C PHE A 19 -13.52 -2.96 12.18
N ILE A 20 -13.99 -4.02 12.85
CA ILE A 20 -15.27 -3.99 13.59
C ILE A 20 -15.18 -3.05 14.78
N VAL A 21 -14.14 -3.17 15.61
CA VAL A 21 -13.98 -2.34 16.81
C VAL A 21 -13.84 -0.88 16.41
N ARG A 22 -13.04 -0.56 15.39
CA ARG A 22 -12.91 0.81 14.89
C ARG A 22 -14.25 1.35 14.42
N THR A 23 -14.99 0.63 13.59
CA THR A 23 -16.30 1.07 13.07
C THR A 23 -17.33 1.26 14.19
N VAL A 24 -17.40 0.34 15.16
CA VAL A 24 -18.32 0.47 16.29
C VAL A 24 -17.96 1.69 17.16
N LEU A 25 -16.67 1.89 17.48
CA LEU A 25 -16.24 3.03 18.28
C LEU A 25 -16.44 4.37 17.55
N ALA A 26 -16.29 4.39 16.23
CA ALA A 26 -16.47 5.59 15.40
C ALA A 26 -17.91 6.14 15.43
N THR A 27 -18.89 5.35 15.87
CA THR A 27 -20.27 5.84 16.11
C THR A 27 -20.40 6.73 17.35
N LYS A 28 -19.40 6.71 18.25
CA LYS A 28 -19.45 7.39 19.56
C LYS A 28 -18.34 8.41 19.75
N ILE A 29 -17.18 8.15 19.20
CA ILE A 29 -15.98 8.98 19.37
C ILE A 29 -15.26 9.13 18.03
N THR A 30 -14.49 10.21 17.90
CA THR A 30 -13.59 10.39 16.76
C THR A 30 -12.53 9.28 16.79
N MET A 31 -12.54 8.42 15.79
CA MET A 31 -11.58 7.33 15.65
C MET A 31 -10.56 7.64 14.55
N PRO A 32 -9.30 7.22 14.72
CA PRO A 32 -8.34 7.18 13.63
C PRO A 32 -8.87 6.46 12.40
N ARG A 33 -8.32 6.80 11.23
CA ARG A 33 -8.64 6.06 10.01
C ARG A 33 -8.07 4.65 10.10
N THR A 34 -8.78 3.68 9.53
CA THR A 34 -8.33 2.28 9.55
C THR A 34 -6.98 2.14 8.84
N ALA A 35 -6.74 2.91 7.78
CA ALA A 35 -5.45 2.95 7.09
C ALA A 35 -4.31 3.38 8.03
N GLU A 36 -4.51 4.40 8.88
CA GLU A 36 -3.48 4.88 9.82
C GLU A 36 -3.12 3.82 10.86
N ILE A 37 -4.12 3.07 11.33
CA ILE A 37 -3.91 1.96 12.28
C ILE A 37 -3.05 0.88 11.61
N PHE A 38 -3.41 0.45 10.39
CA PHE A 38 -2.66 -0.59 9.68
C PHE A 38 -1.28 -0.13 9.23
N ASP A 39 -1.12 1.12 8.77
CA ASP A 39 0.17 1.70 8.42
C ASP A 39 1.10 1.71 9.63
N THR A 40 0.60 2.18 10.79
CA THR A 40 1.38 2.24 12.03
C THR A 40 1.77 0.84 12.52
N LEU A 41 0.84 -0.11 12.52
CA LEU A 41 1.11 -1.51 12.90
C LEU A 41 2.12 -2.15 11.94
N THR A 42 1.98 -1.92 10.64
CA THR A 42 2.87 -2.45 9.61
C THR A 42 4.27 -1.90 9.77
N VAL A 43 4.42 -0.58 9.93
CA VAL A 43 5.73 0.07 10.08
C VAL A 43 6.38 -0.30 11.41
N THR A 44 5.62 -0.44 12.49
CA THR A 44 6.12 -0.93 13.77
C THR A 44 6.62 -2.37 13.65
N GLY A 45 5.84 -3.24 12.98
CA GLY A 45 6.25 -4.61 12.66
C GLY A 45 7.50 -4.65 11.78
N ALA A 46 7.57 -3.81 10.75
CA ALA A 46 8.72 -3.68 9.87
C ALA A 46 9.97 -3.25 10.65
N LEU A 47 9.87 -2.25 11.53
CA LEU A 47 10.96 -1.83 12.42
C LEU A 47 11.42 -2.98 13.31
N PHE A 48 10.50 -3.73 13.93
CA PHE A 48 10.87 -4.91 14.73
C PHE A 48 11.64 -5.95 13.90
N ILE A 49 11.21 -6.20 12.65
CA ILE A 49 11.93 -7.09 11.75
C ILE A 49 13.31 -6.55 11.39
N VAL A 50 13.46 -5.24 11.15
CA VAL A 50 14.76 -4.60 10.91
C VAL A 50 15.68 -4.78 12.11
N LEU A 51 15.22 -4.48 13.33
CA LEU A 51 16.03 -4.60 14.54
C LEU A 51 16.57 -6.04 14.74
N ASN A 52 15.80 -7.05 14.38
CA ASN A 52 16.20 -8.46 14.50
C ASN A 52 16.97 -8.99 13.28
N GLY A 53 16.85 -8.34 12.12
CA GLY A 53 17.33 -8.85 10.84
C GLY A 53 18.30 -7.94 10.08
N TYR A 54 18.70 -6.79 10.63
CA TYR A 54 19.50 -5.77 9.92
C TYR A 54 20.80 -6.32 9.34
N ARG A 55 21.39 -7.36 9.94
CA ARG A 55 22.62 -8.02 9.46
C ARG A 55 22.46 -8.68 8.08
N THR A 56 21.22 -8.95 7.66
CA THR A 56 20.93 -9.50 6.32
C THR A 56 20.88 -8.42 5.25
N LEU A 57 20.80 -7.14 5.63
CA LEU A 57 20.73 -6.02 4.70
C LEU A 57 22.09 -5.70 4.11
N ARG A 58 22.08 -5.34 2.83
CA ARG A 58 23.23 -4.86 2.07
C ARG A 58 23.26 -3.33 2.09
N ARG A 59 24.41 -2.74 1.74
CA ARG A 59 24.50 -1.27 1.60
C ARG A 59 23.50 -0.70 0.59
N SER A 60 23.25 -1.43 -0.51
CA SER A 60 22.24 -1.05 -1.52
C SER A 60 20.83 -0.99 -0.94
N ASP A 61 20.51 -1.84 0.03
CA ASP A 61 19.19 -1.88 0.68
C ASP A 61 18.91 -0.59 1.45
N TRP A 62 19.91 -0.13 2.22
CA TRP A 62 19.85 1.14 2.94
C TRP A 62 19.73 2.34 2.00
N ILE A 63 20.53 2.36 0.93
CA ILE A 63 20.51 3.45 -0.05
C ILE A 63 19.14 3.56 -0.70
N ILE A 64 18.55 2.44 -1.14
CA ILE A 64 17.24 2.46 -1.80
C ILE A 64 16.13 2.88 -0.84
N ALA A 65 16.13 2.37 0.39
CA ALA A 65 15.15 2.80 1.38
C ALA A 65 15.23 4.31 1.63
N LEU A 66 16.45 4.86 1.78
CA LEU A 66 16.66 6.30 1.94
C LEU A 66 16.22 7.10 0.71
N ILE A 67 16.52 6.63 -0.51
CA ILE A 67 16.08 7.29 -1.75
C ILE A 67 14.56 7.32 -1.82
N LEU A 68 13.89 6.19 -1.62
CA LEU A 68 12.42 6.11 -1.67
C LEU A 68 11.79 7.01 -0.61
N GLY A 69 12.32 6.98 0.62
CA GLY A 69 11.92 7.87 1.70
C GLY A 69 12.10 9.35 1.38
N ALA A 70 13.24 9.71 0.80
CA ALA A 70 13.54 11.09 0.41
C ALA A 70 12.64 11.57 -0.73
N VAL A 71 12.37 10.72 -1.73
CA VAL A 71 11.44 11.05 -2.83
C VAL A 71 10.04 11.32 -2.29
N VAL A 72 9.54 10.46 -1.41
CA VAL A 72 8.23 10.65 -0.75
C VAL A 72 8.25 11.90 0.13
N GLY A 73 9.19 12.02 1.06
CA GLY A 73 9.25 13.14 1.99
C GLY A 73 9.41 14.48 1.29
N ALA A 74 10.38 14.60 0.37
CA ALA A 74 10.59 15.84 -0.39
C ALA A 74 9.40 16.15 -1.29
N GLY A 75 8.85 15.16 -2.00
CA GLY A 75 7.70 15.38 -2.88
C GLY A 75 6.47 15.92 -2.12
N MET A 76 6.23 15.47 -0.88
CA MET A 76 5.11 15.95 -0.07
C MET A 76 5.23 17.44 0.30
N LEU A 77 6.45 17.99 0.36
CA LEU A 77 6.65 19.43 0.60
C LEU A 77 6.18 20.30 -0.56
N PHE A 78 6.13 19.74 -1.77
CA PHE A 78 5.77 20.42 -3.01
C PHE A 78 4.44 19.93 -3.60
N ALA A 79 3.75 19.03 -2.92
CA ALA A 79 2.47 18.49 -3.38
C ALA A 79 1.40 19.59 -3.42
N THR A 80 0.63 19.60 -4.49
CA THR A 80 -0.41 20.62 -4.79
C THR A 80 -1.77 20.00 -5.11
N LEU A 81 -1.78 18.82 -5.74
CA LEU A 81 -2.97 18.04 -6.09
C LEU A 81 -3.21 16.90 -5.09
N PHE A 82 -2.17 16.43 -4.40
CA PHE A 82 -2.30 15.42 -3.35
C PHE A 82 -2.30 16.04 -1.95
N SER A 83 -3.37 15.80 -1.20
CA SER A 83 -3.47 16.17 0.22
C SER A 83 -3.83 14.94 1.05
N PRO A 84 -2.88 14.36 1.81
CA PRO A 84 -3.18 13.24 2.69
C PRO A 84 -4.05 13.72 3.85
N TYR A 85 -4.85 12.81 4.37
CA TYR A 85 -5.61 13.09 5.58
C TYR A 85 -4.69 13.37 6.78
N PRO A 86 -5.12 14.23 7.72
CA PRO A 86 -4.33 14.51 8.92
C PRO A 86 -4.02 13.23 9.70
N PHE A 87 -2.74 12.91 9.87
CA PHE A 87 -2.32 11.65 10.50
C PHE A 87 -2.76 11.63 11.96
N PHE A 88 -3.63 10.68 12.31
CA PHE A 88 -4.31 10.57 13.61
C PHE A 88 -5.09 11.83 14.01
N GLY A 89 -5.44 12.70 13.05
CA GLY A 89 -6.04 14.01 13.33
C GLY A 89 -5.08 15.04 13.93
N LEU A 90 -3.81 14.70 14.11
CA LEU A 90 -2.82 15.53 14.82
C LEU A 90 -1.85 16.23 13.87
N VAL A 91 -1.45 15.57 12.79
CA VAL A 91 -0.43 16.09 11.87
C VAL A 91 -1.07 16.43 10.53
N ASN A 92 -1.26 17.72 10.29
CA ASN A 92 -1.92 18.25 9.09
C ASN A 92 -0.99 19.11 8.20
N SER A 93 0.19 19.49 8.69
CA SER A 93 1.12 20.29 7.90
C SER A 93 1.85 19.45 6.86
N ASN A 94 2.11 20.03 5.68
CA ASN A 94 2.88 19.35 4.62
C ASN A 94 4.24 18.87 5.12
N MET A 95 4.91 19.65 5.97
CA MET A 95 6.18 19.27 6.59
C MET A 95 6.02 18.06 7.53
N GLY A 96 4.98 18.03 8.36
CA GLY A 96 4.72 16.89 9.23
C GLY A 96 4.38 15.62 8.44
N GLN A 97 3.57 15.76 7.39
CA GLN A 97 3.21 14.67 6.48
C GLN A 97 4.43 14.16 5.70
N ALA A 98 5.30 15.06 5.24
CA ALA A 98 6.57 14.72 4.60
C ALA A 98 7.45 13.84 5.50
N LEU A 99 7.61 14.25 6.77
CA LEU A 99 8.40 13.51 7.74
C LEU A 99 7.81 12.12 8.01
N ILE A 100 6.50 12.03 8.25
CA ILE A 100 5.82 10.76 8.55
C ILE A 100 5.88 9.82 7.35
N ARG A 101 5.41 10.26 6.18
CA ARG A 101 5.34 9.41 4.98
C ARG A 101 6.73 8.99 4.50
N GLY A 102 7.70 9.91 4.54
CA GLY A 102 9.10 9.60 4.23
C GLY A 102 9.67 8.54 5.18
N THR A 103 9.49 8.71 6.48
CA THR A 103 9.97 7.75 7.49
C THR A 103 9.28 6.39 7.39
N PHE A 104 7.96 6.39 7.19
CA PHE A 104 7.18 5.17 7.01
C PHE A 104 7.65 4.40 5.77
N THR A 105 7.94 5.11 4.68
CA THR A 105 8.49 4.51 3.46
C THR A 105 9.87 3.90 3.70
N ILE A 106 10.77 4.58 4.42
CA ILE A 106 12.10 4.05 4.77
C ILE A 106 11.95 2.76 5.57
N LEU A 107 11.20 2.81 6.68
CA LEU A 107 11.07 1.68 7.59
C LEU A 107 10.32 0.51 6.94
N GLY A 108 9.24 0.78 6.21
CA GLY A 108 8.51 -0.22 5.44
C GLY A 108 9.39 -0.88 4.38
N THR A 109 10.19 -0.09 3.65
CA THR A 109 11.14 -0.62 2.67
C THR A 109 12.20 -1.49 3.32
N LEU A 110 12.83 -1.03 4.42
CA LEU A 110 13.86 -1.81 5.12
C LEU A 110 13.29 -3.11 5.69
N GLY A 111 12.12 -3.08 6.31
CA GLY A 111 11.47 -4.29 6.83
C GLY A 111 11.10 -5.27 5.72
N GLY A 112 10.52 -4.77 4.63
CA GLY A 112 10.24 -5.58 3.43
C GLY A 112 11.52 -6.17 2.84
N LEU A 113 12.63 -5.42 2.78
CA LEU A 113 13.92 -5.89 2.30
C LEU A 113 14.49 -7.00 3.19
N VAL A 114 14.45 -6.87 4.52
CA VAL A 114 14.86 -7.95 5.42
C VAL A 114 14.05 -9.23 5.13
N ILE A 115 12.74 -9.11 4.94
CA ILE A 115 11.86 -10.25 4.63
C ILE A 115 12.20 -10.84 3.26
N MET A 116 12.42 -10.00 2.25
CA MET A 116 12.86 -10.42 0.92
C MET A 116 14.17 -11.21 0.98
N ARG A 117 15.15 -10.74 1.77
CA ARG A 117 16.45 -11.43 1.97
C ARG A 117 16.30 -12.81 2.62
N GLN A 118 15.18 -13.07 3.31
CA GLN A 118 14.82 -14.38 3.86
C GLN A 118 13.98 -15.26 2.91
N GLY A 119 13.85 -14.88 1.63
CA GLY A 119 13.01 -15.58 0.66
C GLY A 119 11.55 -15.12 0.65
N GLY A 120 11.29 -13.88 1.07
CA GLY A 120 9.97 -13.27 1.13
C GLY A 120 9.21 -13.26 -0.21
N PRO A 121 7.89 -12.98 -0.15
CA PRO A 121 6.99 -13.18 -1.28
C PRO A 121 7.16 -12.16 -2.41
N VAL A 122 7.73 -10.98 -2.14
CA VAL A 122 7.86 -9.89 -3.12
C VAL A 122 9.32 -9.52 -3.26
N GLN A 123 9.74 -9.24 -4.50
CA GLN A 123 11.09 -8.81 -4.83
C GLN A 123 11.10 -7.30 -5.09
N LEU A 124 12.19 -6.64 -4.70
CA LEU A 124 12.54 -5.29 -5.12
C LEU A 124 13.82 -5.40 -5.96
N HIS A 125 13.67 -5.48 -7.28
CA HIS A 125 14.78 -5.79 -8.20
C HIS A 125 15.88 -4.73 -8.17
N ALA A 126 15.51 -3.46 -7.98
CA ALA A 126 16.44 -2.35 -7.84
C ALA A 126 17.43 -2.60 -6.69
N ALA A 127 16.98 -3.20 -5.59
CA ALA A 127 17.82 -3.53 -4.43
C ALA A 127 18.78 -4.69 -4.66
N ASN A 128 18.57 -5.45 -5.74
CA ASN A 128 19.50 -6.46 -6.22
C ASN A 128 20.45 -5.92 -7.30
N GLY A 129 20.31 -4.66 -7.73
CA GLY A 129 21.04 -4.12 -8.89
C GLY A 129 20.55 -4.68 -10.23
N ASP A 130 19.39 -5.34 -10.26
CA ASP A 130 18.82 -5.94 -11.47
C ASP A 130 17.96 -4.92 -12.22
N TRP A 131 18.64 -3.91 -12.77
CA TRP A 131 18.01 -2.79 -13.47
C TRP A 131 17.18 -3.22 -14.67
N ARG A 132 17.55 -4.32 -15.33
CA ARG A 132 16.79 -4.86 -16.45
C ARG A 132 15.40 -5.31 -16.01
N ASN A 133 15.29 -6.08 -14.92
CA ASN A 133 14.00 -6.52 -14.41
C ASN A 133 13.23 -5.37 -13.74
N THR A 134 13.91 -4.41 -13.11
CA THR A 134 13.28 -3.17 -12.63
C THR A 134 12.60 -2.40 -13.78
N SER A 135 13.34 -2.08 -14.85
CA SER A 135 12.78 -1.35 -15.99
C SER A 135 11.66 -2.12 -16.69
N ARG A 136 11.82 -3.44 -16.84
CA ARG A 136 10.78 -4.29 -17.42
C ARG A 136 9.53 -4.34 -16.53
N GLY A 137 9.72 -4.43 -15.20
CA GLY A 137 8.64 -4.42 -14.23
C GLY A 137 7.84 -3.12 -14.30
N ILE A 138 8.52 -1.98 -14.32
CA ILE A 138 7.90 -0.65 -14.49
C ILE A 138 7.12 -0.59 -15.79
N LEU A 139 7.72 -0.96 -16.93
CA LEU A 139 7.05 -0.92 -18.23
C LEU A 139 5.78 -1.80 -18.25
N VAL A 140 5.87 -3.02 -17.71
CA VAL A 140 4.71 -3.93 -17.61
C VAL A 140 3.62 -3.34 -16.71
N GLY A 141 4.00 -2.74 -15.57
CA GLY A 141 3.07 -2.07 -14.66
C GLY A 141 2.34 -0.91 -15.32
N LEU A 142 3.06 -0.07 -16.07
CA LEU A 142 2.48 1.05 -16.84
C LEU A 142 1.53 0.57 -17.93
N VAL A 143 1.94 -0.41 -18.74
CA VAL A 143 1.13 -0.93 -19.86
C VAL A 143 -0.15 -1.57 -19.35
N ILE A 144 -0.09 -2.34 -18.27
CA ILE A 144 -1.27 -2.95 -17.66
C ILE A 144 -2.11 -1.91 -16.92
N GLY A 145 -1.48 -0.93 -16.27
CA GLY A 145 -2.16 0.10 -15.50
C GLY A 145 -2.93 1.09 -16.37
N LEU A 146 -2.42 1.47 -17.54
CA LEU A 146 -3.02 2.53 -18.34
C LEU A 146 -4.51 2.29 -18.69
N PRO A 147 -4.95 1.10 -19.17
CA PRO A 147 -6.38 0.84 -19.38
C PRO A 147 -7.23 0.98 -18.11
N PHE A 148 -6.70 0.54 -16.96
CA PHE A 148 -7.39 0.66 -15.67
C PHE A 148 -7.45 2.11 -15.19
N ALA A 149 -6.44 2.91 -15.53
CA ALA A 149 -6.39 4.33 -15.16
C ALA A 149 -7.46 5.11 -15.91
N VAL A 150 -7.64 4.82 -17.20
CA VAL A 150 -8.73 5.38 -18.01
C VAL A 150 -10.09 4.94 -17.46
N LEU A 151 -10.25 3.65 -17.14
CA LEU A 151 -11.49 3.15 -16.52
C LEU A 151 -11.76 3.82 -15.18
N ASN A 152 -10.73 4.09 -14.37
CA ASN A 152 -10.84 4.77 -13.09
C ASN A 152 -11.40 6.18 -13.26
N VAL A 153 -10.91 6.95 -14.23
CA VAL A 153 -11.43 8.29 -14.54
C VAL A 153 -12.93 8.24 -14.91
N PHE A 154 -13.34 7.30 -15.75
CA PHE A 154 -14.76 7.14 -16.09
C PHE A 154 -15.61 6.74 -14.88
N ALA A 155 -15.10 5.85 -14.02
CA ALA A 155 -15.78 5.46 -12.80
C ALA A 155 -15.92 6.64 -11.82
N LEU A 156 -14.87 7.45 -11.65
CA LEU A 156 -14.86 8.64 -10.81
C LEU A 156 -15.82 9.70 -11.36
N GLN A 157 -15.80 9.96 -12.66
CA GLN A 157 -16.74 10.87 -13.31
C GLN A 157 -18.21 10.46 -13.07
N PHE A 158 -18.52 9.17 -13.19
CA PHE A 158 -19.88 8.67 -12.97
C PHE A 158 -20.30 8.73 -11.49
N THR A 159 -19.37 8.44 -10.58
CA THR A 159 -19.68 8.35 -9.13
C THR A 159 -19.67 9.70 -8.42
N GLN A 160 -18.81 10.63 -8.84
CA GLN A 160 -18.70 11.96 -8.24
C GLN A 160 -19.56 13.01 -8.94
N GLY A 161 -20.02 12.74 -10.17
CA GLY A 161 -21.01 13.56 -10.86
C GLY A 161 -20.50 14.90 -11.39
N HIS A 162 -19.18 15.11 -11.46
CA HIS A 162 -18.58 16.31 -12.06
C HIS A 162 -17.74 15.97 -13.30
N PRO A 163 -17.60 16.91 -14.25
CA PRO A 163 -16.80 16.69 -15.46
C PRO A 163 -15.30 16.61 -15.15
N ILE A 164 -14.54 16.12 -16.13
CA ILE A 164 -13.07 16.16 -16.13
C ILE A 164 -12.62 17.62 -16.10
N ASP A 165 -11.73 17.95 -15.16
CA ASP A 165 -11.08 19.24 -15.04
C ASP A 165 -9.55 19.06 -15.12
N TRP A 166 -8.99 19.37 -16.29
CA TRP A 166 -7.58 19.07 -16.58
C TRP A 166 -6.63 19.88 -15.70
N GLN A 167 -5.86 19.18 -14.88
CA GLN A 167 -4.87 19.76 -13.97
C GLN A 167 -3.49 19.90 -14.63
N ASN A 168 -2.55 20.53 -13.91
CA ASN A 168 -1.17 20.62 -14.34
C ASN A 168 -0.53 19.21 -14.48
N PRO A 169 -0.04 18.81 -15.66
CA PRO A 169 0.48 17.46 -15.87
C PRO A 169 1.71 17.12 -15.02
N LEU A 170 2.61 18.09 -14.80
CA LEU A 170 3.80 17.86 -14.00
C LEU A 170 3.44 17.66 -12.53
N ALA A 171 2.52 18.47 -12.00
CA ALA A 171 2.00 18.30 -10.65
C ALA A 171 1.33 16.93 -10.48
N ALA A 172 0.48 16.51 -11.43
CA ALA A 172 -0.19 15.21 -11.38
C ALA A 172 0.81 14.04 -11.36
N LEU A 173 1.84 14.08 -12.21
CA LEU A 173 2.88 13.05 -12.27
C LEU A 173 3.71 12.96 -10.99
N LEU A 174 4.08 14.11 -10.42
CA LEU A 174 4.92 14.17 -9.21
C LEU A 174 4.13 13.82 -7.96
N ASP A 175 2.92 14.34 -7.81
CA ASP A 175 2.07 14.11 -6.65
C ASP A 175 1.60 12.67 -6.57
N ALA A 176 1.35 12.02 -7.72
CA ALA A 176 1.00 10.59 -7.79
C ALA A 176 2.10 9.66 -7.25
N LEU A 177 3.36 10.11 -7.15
CA LEU A 177 4.42 9.32 -6.51
C LEU A 177 4.13 9.11 -5.02
N GLN A 178 3.42 10.04 -4.38
CA GLN A 178 3.11 9.98 -2.95
C GLN A 178 2.27 8.76 -2.56
N PRO A 179 1.06 8.56 -3.09
CA PRO A 179 0.28 7.34 -2.85
C PRO A 179 0.94 6.12 -3.49
N GLY A 180 1.39 6.21 -4.75
CA GLY A 180 1.90 5.06 -5.51
C GLY A 180 3.14 4.39 -4.90
N LEU A 181 4.02 5.13 -4.23
CA LEU A 181 5.16 4.56 -3.51
C LEU A 181 4.78 4.10 -2.10
N VAL A 182 4.13 4.95 -1.32
CA VAL A 182 3.86 4.70 0.10
C VAL A 182 2.95 3.49 0.26
N GLU A 183 1.85 3.42 -0.48
CA GLU A 183 0.85 2.37 -0.32
C GLU A 183 1.40 1.01 -0.79
N GLU A 184 2.17 0.97 -1.87
CA GLU A 184 2.77 -0.27 -2.35
C GLU A 184 3.89 -0.76 -1.43
N VAL A 185 4.72 0.13 -0.89
CA VAL A 185 5.74 -0.22 0.12
C VAL A 185 5.10 -0.74 1.40
N ILE A 186 4.07 -0.07 1.92
CA ILE A 186 3.42 -0.50 3.17
C ILE A 186 2.67 -1.82 2.95
N TYR A 187 1.77 -1.89 1.97
CA TYR A 187 0.85 -3.02 1.87
C TYR A 187 1.42 -4.17 1.05
N ARG A 188 2.04 -3.90 -0.11
CA ARG A 188 2.49 -4.97 -1.02
C ARG A 188 3.87 -5.47 -0.67
N PHE A 189 4.65 -4.73 0.10
CA PHE A 189 5.98 -5.15 0.51
C PHE A 189 6.07 -5.50 1.99
N ALA A 190 5.83 -4.54 2.88
CA ALA A 190 6.00 -4.75 4.32
C ALA A 190 4.90 -5.64 4.93
N LEU A 191 3.63 -5.27 4.82
CA LEU A 191 2.51 -6.01 5.43
C LEU A 191 2.39 -7.41 4.85
N TRP A 192 2.46 -7.55 3.52
CA TRP A 192 2.48 -8.87 2.89
C TRP A 192 3.63 -9.73 3.44
N GLY A 193 4.84 -9.19 3.51
CA GLY A 193 5.98 -9.88 4.10
C GLY A 193 5.74 -10.33 5.55
N LEU A 194 5.19 -9.45 6.39
CA LEU A 194 4.90 -9.73 7.81
C LEU A 194 3.88 -10.86 7.96
N LEU A 195 2.77 -10.78 7.22
CA LEU A 195 1.74 -11.82 7.22
C LEU A 195 2.30 -13.16 6.70
N TRP A 196 3.17 -13.12 5.68
CA TRP A 196 3.85 -14.30 5.18
C TRP A 196 4.75 -14.94 6.24
N LEU A 197 5.51 -14.16 7.02
CA LEU A 197 6.35 -14.69 8.11
C LEU A 197 5.53 -15.48 9.15
N VAL A 198 4.31 -15.03 9.47
CA VAL A 198 3.41 -15.70 10.41
C VAL A 198 2.85 -17.02 9.84
N LEU A 199 2.62 -17.07 8.53
CA LEU A 199 1.98 -18.20 7.84
C LEU A 199 2.95 -19.22 7.25
N ARG A 200 4.20 -18.85 6.93
CA ARG A 200 5.12 -19.67 6.12
C ARG A 200 5.43 -21.04 6.72
N ASN A 201 5.40 -21.17 8.05
CA ASN A 201 5.70 -22.45 8.72
C ASN A 201 4.47 -23.37 8.82
N SER A 202 3.26 -22.81 8.97
CA SER A 202 2.02 -23.59 9.11
C SER A 202 1.36 -23.92 7.77
N LEU A 203 1.48 -23.02 6.79
CA LEU A 203 0.86 -23.10 5.47
C LEU A 203 1.88 -22.83 4.34
N PRO A 204 3.01 -23.53 4.26
CA PRO A 204 4.12 -23.17 3.36
C PRO A 204 3.72 -23.05 1.87
N LYS A 205 2.79 -23.89 1.41
CA LYS A 205 2.31 -23.87 0.01
C LYS A 205 1.37 -22.70 -0.29
N GLN A 206 0.61 -22.24 0.70
CA GLN A 206 -0.45 -21.23 0.52
C GLN A 206 -0.07 -19.85 1.08
N ALA A 207 0.94 -19.78 1.95
CA ALA A 207 1.26 -18.60 2.75
C ALA A 207 1.49 -17.36 1.89
N VAL A 208 2.16 -17.49 0.74
CA VAL A 208 2.41 -16.38 -0.18
C VAL A 208 1.09 -15.75 -0.63
N TRP A 209 0.17 -16.54 -1.18
CA TRP A 209 -1.08 -16.02 -1.72
C TRP A 209 -2.07 -15.61 -0.63
N LEU A 210 -2.18 -16.37 0.47
CA LEU A 210 -3.06 -15.99 1.57
C LEU A 210 -2.61 -14.69 2.25
N ALA A 211 -1.31 -14.53 2.51
CA ALA A 211 -0.78 -13.28 3.06
C ALA A 211 -0.98 -12.10 2.11
N GLY A 212 -0.81 -12.32 0.81
CA GLY A 212 -1.00 -11.30 -0.21
C GLY A 212 -2.45 -10.86 -0.33
N LEU A 213 -3.38 -11.83 -0.38
CA LEU A 213 -4.82 -11.56 -0.39
C LEU A 213 -5.26 -10.83 0.88
N LEU A 214 -4.79 -11.24 2.07
CA LEU A 214 -5.11 -10.54 3.31
C LEU A 214 -4.58 -9.10 3.28
N SER A 215 -3.35 -8.87 2.84
CA SER A 215 -2.78 -7.52 2.74
C SER A 215 -3.54 -6.65 1.75
N MET A 216 -3.89 -7.19 0.58
CA MET A 216 -4.70 -6.52 -0.43
C MET A 216 -6.09 -6.14 0.11
N LEU A 217 -6.75 -7.06 0.82
CA LEU A 217 -8.07 -6.80 1.40
C LEU A 217 -8.00 -5.75 2.52
N VAL A 218 -6.98 -5.82 3.39
CA VAL A 218 -6.75 -4.80 4.42
C VAL A 218 -6.62 -3.42 3.78
N HIS A 219 -5.73 -3.27 2.79
CA HIS A 219 -5.55 -2.01 2.08
C HIS A 219 -6.84 -1.53 1.41
N ASN A 220 -7.52 -2.42 0.70
CA ASN A 220 -8.69 -2.05 -0.07
C ASN A 220 -9.82 -1.56 0.84
N TYR A 221 -10.10 -2.29 1.92
CA TYR A 221 -11.19 -1.94 2.83
C TYR A 221 -10.83 -0.83 3.82
N SER A 222 -9.55 -0.49 4.02
CA SER A 222 -9.17 0.63 4.88
C SER A 222 -9.59 2.00 4.35
N HIS A 223 -9.92 2.09 3.06
CA HIS A 223 -10.45 3.32 2.44
C HIS A 223 -11.96 3.50 2.63
N PHE A 224 -12.67 2.51 3.20
CA PHE A 224 -14.14 2.49 3.29
C PHE A 224 -14.69 2.89 4.66
N ASP A 225 -13.89 3.55 5.50
CA ASP A 225 -14.25 3.92 6.87
C ASP A 225 -15.62 4.59 7.00
N ASP A 226 -15.88 5.62 6.20
CA ASP A 226 -17.14 6.37 6.25
C ASP A 226 -18.29 5.58 5.62
N LEU A 227 -18.02 4.83 4.55
CA LEU A 227 -19.04 4.03 3.89
C LEU A 227 -19.47 2.83 4.75
N PHE A 228 -18.57 2.26 5.55
CA PHE A 228 -18.93 1.22 6.53
C PHE A 228 -19.85 1.75 7.63
N LEU A 229 -19.75 3.02 8.01
CA LEU A 229 -20.66 3.64 8.96
C LEU A 229 -22.03 3.93 8.33
N GLN A 230 -22.03 4.44 7.10
CA GLN A 230 -23.25 4.93 6.44
C GLN A 230 -24.04 3.80 5.77
N SER A 231 -23.35 2.87 5.10
CA SER A 231 -23.96 1.78 4.32
C SER A 231 -23.03 0.56 4.25
N PRO A 232 -22.99 -0.29 5.30
CA PRO A 232 -22.06 -1.42 5.38
C PRO A 232 -22.13 -2.38 4.19
N MET A 233 -23.33 -2.68 3.69
CA MET A 233 -23.50 -3.58 2.55
C MET A 233 -22.94 -2.98 1.26
N MET A 234 -23.10 -1.66 1.07
CA MET A 234 -22.50 -0.96 -0.07
C MET A 234 -20.98 -0.92 0.05
N ALA A 235 -20.43 -0.72 1.25
CA ALA A 235 -18.99 -0.80 1.51
C ALA A 235 -18.41 -2.17 1.12
N PHE A 236 -19.08 -3.27 1.49
CA PHE A 236 -18.68 -4.61 1.05
C PHE A 236 -18.78 -4.78 -0.47
N GLY A 237 -19.88 -4.37 -1.09
CA GLY A 237 -20.07 -4.49 -2.53
C GLY A 237 -19.05 -3.70 -3.34
N MET A 238 -18.91 -2.41 -3.06
CA MET A 238 -17.93 -1.53 -3.71
C MET A 238 -16.50 -2.00 -3.42
N GLY A 239 -16.20 -2.35 -2.18
CA GLY A 239 -14.88 -2.86 -1.81
C GLY A 239 -14.52 -4.13 -2.58
N ALA A 240 -15.46 -5.07 -2.79
CA ALA A 240 -15.20 -6.26 -3.59
C ALA A 240 -14.91 -5.93 -5.06
N VAL A 241 -15.65 -4.97 -5.65
CA VAL A 241 -15.39 -4.49 -7.02
C VAL A 241 -14.02 -3.82 -7.12
N LEU A 242 -13.69 -2.91 -6.19
CA LEU A 242 -12.38 -2.25 -6.19
C LEU A 242 -11.24 -3.24 -5.97
N ALA A 243 -11.43 -4.23 -5.09
CA ALA A 243 -10.45 -5.28 -4.88
C ALA A 243 -10.19 -6.10 -6.14
N LEU A 244 -11.23 -6.36 -6.95
CA LEU A 244 -11.09 -7.10 -8.20
C LEU A 244 -10.34 -6.31 -9.27
N PHE A 245 -10.72 -5.05 -9.49
CA PHE A 245 -10.20 -4.26 -10.61
C PHE A 245 -8.92 -3.49 -10.25
N TRP A 246 -8.77 -2.98 -9.03
CA TRP A 246 -7.61 -2.16 -8.64
C TRP A 246 -6.78 -2.80 -7.52
N GLY A 247 -7.30 -3.79 -6.78
CA GLY A 247 -6.54 -4.53 -5.77
C GLY A 247 -5.75 -5.73 -6.32
N LEU A 248 -6.39 -6.56 -7.13
CA LEU A 248 -5.85 -7.82 -7.63
C LEU A 248 -4.70 -7.64 -8.64
N PRO A 249 -4.75 -6.68 -9.59
CA PRO A 249 -3.63 -6.47 -10.50
C PRO A 249 -2.31 -6.13 -9.80
N PRO A 250 -2.20 -5.14 -8.89
CA PRO A 250 -0.94 -4.86 -8.20
C PRO A 250 -0.49 -6.02 -7.31
N LEU A 251 -1.40 -6.82 -6.75
CA LEU A 251 -1.05 -8.04 -6.03
C LEU A 251 -0.30 -9.04 -6.93
N ILE A 252 -0.85 -9.32 -8.12
CA ILE A 252 -0.25 -10.25 -9.08
C ILE A 252 1.06 -9.69 -9.63
N LEU A 253 1.09 -8.40 -9.95
CA LEU A 253 2.27 -7.69 -10.45
C LEU A 253 3.41 -7.73 -9.44
N ALA A 254 3.18 -7.33 -8.19
CA ALA A 254 4.18 -7.38 -7.12
C ALA A 254 4.80 -8.77 -6.97
N ARG A 255 3.97 -9.83 -7.03
CA ARG A 255 4.47 -11.20 -6.90
C ARG A 255 5.28 -11.67 -8.10
N CYS A 256 4.77 -11.42 -9.30
CA CYS A 256 5.30 -12.01 -10.53
C CYS A 256 6.42 -11.18 -11.17
N ARG A 257 6.44 -9.86 -10.91
CA ARG A 257 7.28 -8.89 -11.61
C ARG A 257 8.00 -7.91 -10.67
N GLY A 258 7.83 -8.06 -9.36
CA GLY A 258 8.47 -7.23 -8.34
C GLY A 258 7.67 -5.99 -7.98
N LEU A 259 8.04 -5.39 -6.86
CA LEU A 259 7.36 -4.23 -6.26
C LEU A 259 7.27 -3.06 -7.24
N GLU A 260 8.29 -2.85 -8.07
CA GLU A 260 8.34 -1.74 -9.03
C GLU A 260 7.20 -1.78 -10.05
N SER A 261 6.74 -2.98 -10.40
CA SER A 261 5.60 -3.15 -11.32
C SER A 261 4.26 -2.78 -10.67
N ALA A 262 4.09 -3.04 -9.38
CA ALA A 262 2.90 -2.66 -8.63
C ALA A 262 2.89 -1.15 -8.36
N ILE A 263 4.05 -0.57 -7.99
CA ILE A 263 4.25 0.88 -7.89
C ILE A 263 3.88 1.56 -9.21
N ALA A 264 4.40 1.08 -10.34
CA ALA A 264 4.12 1.68 -11.65
C ALA A 264 2.64 1.57 -12.05
N PHE A 265 2.00 0.42 -11.76
CA PHE A 265 0.56 0.24 -11.97
C PHE A 265 -0.26 1.23 -11.16
N HIS A 266 0.04 1.38 -9.87
CA HIS A 266 -0.67 2.28 -8.96
C HIS A 266 -0.43 3.74 -9.35
N TRP A 267 0.83 4.12 -9.52
CA TRP A 267 1.24 5.48 -9.88
C TRP A 267 0.51 6.00 -11.13
N ILE A 268 0.36 5.18 -12.18
CA ILE A 268 -0.36 5.64 -13.38
C ILE A 268 -1.87 5.81 -13.14
N GLN A 269 -2.48 5.07 -12.20
CA GLN A 269 -3.87 5.33 -11.79
C GLN A 269 -3.99 6.72 -11.18
N ASP A 270 -3.10 7.03 -10.24
CA ASP A 270 -3.12 8.30 -9.51
C ASP A 270 -2.74 9.47 -10.40
N ALA A 271 -1.73 9.31 -11.26
CA ALA A 271 -1.30 10.36 -12.17
C ALA A 271 -2.43 10.73 -13.16
N VAL A 272 -3.14 9.74 -13.69
CA VAL A 272 -4.25 9.98 -14.63
C VAL A 272 -5.47 10.55 -13.92
N ARG A 273 -5.82 10.09 -12.71
CA ARG A 273 -6.95 10.70 -11.97
C ARG A 273 -6.66 12.13 -11.54
N PHE A 274 -5.45 12.41 -11.03
CA PHE A 274 -5.05 13.77 -10.66
C PHE A 274 -5.01 14.68 -11.87
N LEU A 275 -4.51 14.19 -13.01
CA LEU A 275 -4.53 14.93 -14.27
C LEU A 275 -5.96 15.25 -14.71
N ALA A 276 -6.92 14.35 -14.49
CA ALA A 276 -8.32 14.53 -14.83
C ALA A 276 -9.12 15.34 -13.78
N GLY A 277 -8.50 15.73 -12.67
CA GLY A 277 -9.12 16.53 -11.61
C GLY A 277 -9.92 15.74 -10.57
N PHE A 278 -9.58 14.47 -10.33
CA PHE A 278 -10.20 13.59 -9.33
C PHE A 278 -9.22 13.08 -8.27
#